data_AF-A0A672TW99-F1
#
_entry.id   AF-A0A672TW99-F1
#
_cell.length_a   1.000
_cell.length_b   1.000
_cell.length_c   1.000
_cell.angle_alpha   90.00
_cell.angle_beta   90.00
_cell.angle_gamma   90.00
#
_symmetry.space_group_name_H-M   'P 1'
#
loop_
_entity.id
_entity.type
_entity.pdbx_description
1 polymer ?
#
loop_
_entity_poly.entity_id
_entity_poly.type
_entity_poly.pdbx_seq_one_letter_code
_entity_poly.pdbx_strand_id
1 'polypeptide(L)'
;LALNTARDGAATISKFGAFCCGLSLCNQHTIVLYVACIVPWVLSQLFRKTELSLGHLLKLGLCFLAGLLPYLYLPASSYLNQARWTWGDQTTFQGFLTHFLREEYGTFNLVNKGHFLNDLFQLAQMKSELSLPVLALALVACVNTALPTKQQKSPVIWLFAGMLFLYSLFFSWRANLDITKPLFLGVVERFWLQSSAVVAVLAGLGLATVASVGSTVLEGSRVLPWLEWLSALTLVTSQVWANYR
;
A
#
# COMPACT_ATOMS: atom_id res chain seq x y z
N LEU A 1 31.93 -12.82 -6.63
CA LEU A 1 31.75 -11.45 -6.10
C LEU A 1 30.34 -10.90 -6.40
N ALA A 2 29.92 -10.80 -7.67
CA ALA A 2 28.62 -10.22 -8.08
C ALA A 2 27.37 -10.91 -7.48
N LEU A 3 27.39 -12.25 -7.35
CA LEU A 3 26.30 -13.01 -6.74
C LEU A 3 26.16 -12.73 -5.23
N ASN A 4 27.28 -12.59 -4.52
CA ASN A 4 27.27 -12.27 -3.09
C ASN A 4 26.77 -10.85 -2.86
N THR A 5 27.24 -9.88 -3.66
CA THR A 5 26.75 -8.48 -3.58
C THR A 5 25.26 -8.35 -3.88
N ALA A 6 24.73 -9.13 -4.84
CA ALA A 6 23.31 -9.13 -5.16
C ALA A 6 22.46 -9.73 -4.01
N ARG A 7 22.95 -10.83 -3.41
CA ARG A 7 22.32 -11.47 -2.25
C ARG A 7 22.31 -10.56 -1.02
N ASP A 8 23.41 -9.86 -0.77
CA ASP A 8 23.52 -8.91 0.34
C ASP A 8 22.58 -7.70 0.16
N GLY A 9 22.42 -7.23 -1.09
CA GLY A 9 21.44 -6.21 -1.45
C GLY A 9 20.00 -6.66 -1.19
N ALA A 10 19.62 -7.85 -1.67
CA ALA A 10 18.28 -8.41 -1.47
C ALA A 10 17.96 -8.66 0.02
N ALA A 11 18.94 -9.12 0.80
CA ALA A 11 18.81 -9.28 2.23
C ALA A 11 18.57 -7.94 2.95
N THR A 12 19.28 -6.88 2.53
CA THR A 12 19.11 -5.54 3.11
C THR A 12 17.74 -4.96 2.79
N ILE A 13 17.30 -5.08 1.53
CA ILE A 13 15.99 -4.61 1.07
C ILE A 13 14.85 -5.34 1.80
N SER A 14 14.95 -6.67 1.93
CA SER A 14 13.91 -7.45 2.63
C SER A 14 13.82 -7.13 4.12
N LYS A 15 14.94 -6.89 4.80
CA LYS A 15 14.97 -6.42 6.20
C LYS A 15 14.33 -5.04 6.36
N PHE A 16 14.67 -4.10 5.47
CA PHE A 16 14.05 -2.78 5.45
C PHE A 16 12.55 -2.86 5.17
N GLY A 17 12.14 -3.69 4.20
CA GLY A 17 10.74 -3.96 3.91
C GLY A 17 9.98 -4.54 5.10
N ALA A 18 10.59 -5.48 5.85
CA ALA A 18 10.00 -6.04 7.06
C ALA A 18 9.81 -4.97 8.15
N PHE A 19 10.82 -4.12 8.37
CA PHE A 19 10.71 -2.97 9.27
C PHE A 19 9.59 -2.02 8.85
N CYS A 20 9.51 -1.66 7.57
CA CYS A 20 8.44 -0.81 7.03
C CYS A 20 7.06 -1.45 7.17
N CYS A 21 6.92 -2.77 7.05
CA CYS A 21 5.64 -3.45 7.28
C CYS A 21 5.19 -3.30 8.74
N GLY A 22 6.10 -3.47 9.70
CA GLY A 22 5.81 -3.24 11.13
C GLY A 22 5.43 -1.78 11.39
N LEU A 23 6.23 -0.83 10.89
CA LEU A 23 5.97 0.60 11.04
C LEU A 23 4.63 1.02 10.42
N SER A 24 4.26 0.43 9.28
CA SER A 24 3.00 0.75 8.62
C SER A 24 1.78 0.30 9.44
N LEU A 25 1.89 -0.80 10.19
CA LEU A 25 0.80 -1.26 11.07
C LEU A 25 0.54 -0.26 12.18
N CYS A 26 1.59 0.38 12.73
CA CYS A 26 1.46 1.46 13.70
C CYS A 26 0.70 2.67 13.17
N ASN A 27 0.77 2.94 11.85
CA ASN A 27 0.04 4.04 11.22
C ASN A 27 -1.41 3.65 10.91
N GLN A 28 -1.62 2.49 10.27
CA GLN A 28 -2.93 2.11 9.75
C GLN A 28 -3.14 0.59 9.79
N HIS A 29 -4.10 0.13 10.60
CA HIS A 29 -4.34 -1.32 10.79
C HIS A 29 -4.80 -2.03 9.50
N THR A 30 -5.49 -1.33 8.59
CA THR A 30 -5.93 -1.90 7.29
C THR A 30 -4.78 -2.23 6.33
N ILE A 31 -3.55 -1.77 6.61
CA ILE A 31 -2.35 -2.18 5.86
C ILE A 31 -2.07 -3.68 6.00
N VAL A 32 -2.63 -4.35 7.02
CA VAL A 32 -2.48 -5.80 7.21
C VAL A 32 -2.90 -6.59 5.96
N LEU A 33 -3.88 -6.10 5.20
CA LEU A 33 -4.32 -6.70 3.93
C LEU A 33 -3.22 -6.68 2.87
N TYR A 34 -2.42 -5.61 2.83
CA TYR A 34 -1.27 -5.47 1.93
C TYR A 34 -0.10 -6.33 2.41
N VAL A 35 0.19 -6.31 3.71
CA VAL A 35 1.23 -7.15 4.31
C VAL A 35 0.95 -8.64 4.06
N ALA A 36 -0.32 -9.06 4.15
CA ALA A 36 -0.75 -10.43 3.86
C ALA A 36 -0.52 -10.85 2.39
N CYS A 37 -0.43 -9.90 1.45
CA CYS A 37 -0.05 -10.17 0.06
C CYS A 37 1.47 -10.14 -0.13
N ILE A 38 2.12 -9.12 0.43
CA ILE A 38 3.55 -8.85 0.25
C ILE A 38 4.40 -9.94 0.89
N VAL A 39 4.08 -10.34 2.13
CA VAL A 39 4.92 -11.29 2.90
C VAL A 39 5.00 -12.65 2.21
N PRO A 40 3.89 -13.34 1.85
CA PRO A 40 3.97 -14.61 1.14
C PRO A 40 4.68 -14.49 -0.21
N TRP A 41 4.45 -13.38 -0.93
CA TRP A 41 5.12 -13.14 -2.21
C TRP A 41 6.64 -12.99 -2.04
N VAL A 42 7.11 -12.16 -1.11
CA VAL A 42 8.55 -11.98 -0.82
C VAL A 42 9.18 -13.28 -0.33
N LEU A 43 8.52 -14.01 0.59
CA LEU A 43 9.02 -15.28 1.09
C LEU A 43 9.12 -16.33 -0.02
N SER A 44 8.14 -16.40 -0.92
CA SER A 44 8.18 -17.27 -2.11
C SER A 44 9.36 -16.91 -3.02
N GLN A 45 9.62 -15.62 -3.25
CA GLN A 45 10.77 -15.18 -4.05
C GLN A 45 12.11 -15.56 -3.39
N LEU A 46 12.26 -15.35 -2.08
CA LEU A 46 13.46 -15.73 -1.33
C LEU A 46 13.67 -17.26 -1.31
N PHE A 47 12.59 -18.02 -1.18
CA PHE A 47 12.61 -19.48 -1.20
C PHE A 47 13.06 -20.01 -2.57
N ARG A 48 12.47 -19.50 -3.66
CA ARG A 48 12.83 -19.88 -5.03
C ARG A 48 14.28 -19.55 -5.38
N LYS A 49 14.85 -18.52 -4.78
CA LYS A 49 16.26 -18.14 -4.92
C LYS A 49 17.20 -18.89 -3.97
N THR A 50 16.69 -19.79 -3.13
CA THR A 50 17.46 -20.51 -2.09
C THR A 50 18.16 -19.57 -1.08
N GLU A 51 17.63 -18.35 -0.92
CA GLU A 51 18.16 -17.35 0.01
C GLU A 51 17.48 -17.43 1.38
N LEU A 52 16.34 -18.13 1.47
CA LEU A 52 15.58 -18.30 2.69
C LEU A 52 16.27 -19.30 3.63
N SER A 53 16.77 -18.81 4.76
CA SER A 53 17.27 -19.63 5.87
C SER A 53 16.52 -19.27 7.15
N LEU A 54 16.51 -20.18 8.14
CA LEU A 54 15.89 -19.90 9.44
C LEU A 54 16.47 -18.63 10.08
N GLY A 55 17.79 -18.45 10.02
CA GLY A 55 18.45 -17.26 10.54
C GLY A 55 18.05 -15.97 9.80
N HIS A 56 17.81 -16.04 8.49
CA HIS A 56 17.27 -14.90 7.73
C HIS A 56 15.82 -14.60 8.14
N LEU A 57 14.99 -15.63 8.28
CA LEU A 57 13.60 -15.48 8.70
C LEU A 57 13.50 -14.82 10.09
N LEU A 58 14.36 -15.24 11.03
CA LEU A 58 14.46 -14.62 12.35
C LEU A 58 14.87 -13.14 12.26
N LYS A 59 15.84 -12.80 11.40
CA LYS A 59 16.23 -11.39 11.17
C LYS A 59 15.07 -10.56 10.60
N LEU A 60 14.30 -11.11 9.66
CA LEU A 60 13.10 -10.43 9.13
C LEU A 60 12.06 -10.21 10.23
N GLY A 61 11.81 -11.23 11.05
CA GLY A 61 10.91 -11.12 12.21
C GLY A 61 11.37 -10.04 13.20
N LEU A 62 12.66 -10.00 13.53
CA LEU A 62 13.22 -8.96 14.41
C LEU A 62 13.10 -7.55 13.78
N CYS A 63 13.36 -7.40 12.48
CA CYS A 63 13.16 -6.12 11.79
C CYS A 63 11.69 -5.69 11.80
N PHE A 64 10.75 -6.62 11.57
CA PHE A 64 9.32 -6.35 11.66
C PHE A 64 8.90 -5.91 13.07
N LEU A 65 9.35 -6.62 14.11
CA LEU A 65 9.11 -6.25 15.51
C LEU A 65 9.72 -4.89 15.86
N ALA A 66 10.90 -4.57 15.32
CA ALA A 66 11.49 -3.24 15.48
C ALA A 66 10.63 -2.13 14.83
N GLY A 67 9.93 -2.43 13.74
CA GLY A 67 8.95 -1.52 13.15
C GLY A 67 7.74 -1.25 14.04
N LEU A 68 7.38 -2.18 14.93
CA LEU A 68 6.26 -2.05 15.87
C LEU A 68 6.60 -1.26 17.14
N LEU A 69 7.86 -0.84 17.32
CA LEU A 69 8.30 -0.08 18.50
C LEU A 69 7.46 1.16 18.81
N PRO A 70 6.91 1.93 17.85
CA PRO A 70 6.02 3.05 18.17
C PRO A 70 4.82 2.66 19.04
N TYR A 71 4.33 1.41 18.98
CA TYR A 71 3.25 0.96 19.86
C TYR A 71 3.63 0.92 21.35
N LEU A 72 4.92 0.82 21.69
CA LEU A 72 5.38 0.87 23.09
C LEU A 72 5.13 2.23 23.73
N TYR A 73 4.95 3.28 22.93
CA TYR A 73 4.56 4.60 23.44
C TYR A 73 3.20 4.56 24.14
N LEU A 74 2.27 3.70 23.70
CA LEU A 74 0.93 3.62 24.29
C LEU A 74 0.96 3.23 25.77
N PRO A 75 1.49 2.05 26.18
CA PRO A 75 1.56 1.70 27.59
C PRO A 75 2.47 2.67 28.35
N ALA A 76 3.59 3.12 27.76
CA ALA A 76 4.51 4.05 28.45
C ALA A 76 3.84 5.39 28.80
N SER A 77 3.13 5.99 27.86
CA SER A 77 2.44 7.26 28.07
C SER A 77 1.23 7.13 29.01
N SER A 78 0.57 5.96 29.00
CA SER A 78 -0.51 5.61 29.92
C SER A 78 0.01 5.49 31.37
N TYR A 79 1.09 4.73 31.58
CA TYR A 79 1.73 4.58 32.90
C TYR A 79 2.26 5.90 33.47
N LEU A 80 2.84 6.75 32.62
CA LEU A 80 3.42 8.03 33.05
C LEU A 80 2.36 9.13 33.19
N ASN A 81 1.08 8.86 32.90
CA ASN A 81 0.01 9.85 32.84
C ASN A 81 0.35 11.08 31.96
N GLN A 82 1.15 10.87 30.91
CA GLN A 82 1.60 11.94 30.01
C GLN A 82 0.60 12.19 28.87
N ALA A 83 -0.18 11.17 28.51
CA ALA A 83 -1.14 11.28 27.44
C ALA A 83 -2.35 12.10 27.88
N ARG A 84 -2.59 13.24 27.22
CA ARG A 84 -3.73 14.14 27.51
C ARG A 84 -5.08 13.52 27.16
N TRP A 85 -5.10 12.63 26.16
CA TRP A 85 -6.29 11.97 25.65
C TRP A 85 -5.90 10.54 25.22
N THR A 86 -6.40 9.54 25.94
CA THR A 86 -6.23 8.12 25.61
C THR A 86 -7.60 7.46 25.44
N TRP A 87 -7.67 6.48 24.54
CA TRP A 87 -8.85 5.66 24.33
C TRP A 87 -8.67 4.35 25.09
N GLY A 88 -9.33 4.24 26.24
CA GLY A 88 -9.18 3.13 27.17
C GLY A 88 -7.94 3.23 28.06
N ASP A 89 -7.73 2.21 28.88
CA ASP A 89 -6.57 2.02 29.74
C ASP A 89 -5.59 1.02 29.10
N GLN A 90 -4.34 1.43 28.84
CA GLN A 90 -3.30 0.59 28.24
C GLN A 90 -2.20 0.21 29.24
N THR A 91 -2.41 0.42 30.54
CA THR A 91 -1.44 0.00 31.58
C THR A 91 -1.36 -1.51 31.70
N THR A 92 -2.46 -2.24 31.46
CA THR A 92 -2.46 -3.70 31.47
C THR A 92 -2.19 -4.29 30.09
N PHE A 93 -1.65 -5.51 30.03
CA PHE A 93 -1.45 -6.21 28.75
C PHE A 93 -2.77 -6.42 27.99
N GLN A 94 -3.86 -6.73 28.71
CA GLN A 94 -5.19 -6.85 28.13
C GLN A 94 -5.68 -5.52 27.57
N GLY A 95 -5.53 -4.43 28.32
CA GLY A 95 -5.91 -3.09 27.87
C GLY A 95 -5.11 -2.65 26.63
N PHE A 96 -3.81 -2.92 26.61
CA PHE A 96 -2.98 -2.74 25.42
C PHE A 96 -3.51 -3.58 24.24
N LEU A 97 -3.84 -4.85 24.46
CA LEU A 97 -4.33 -5.74 23.39
C LEU A 97 -5.68 -5.29 22.84
N THR A 98 -6.62 -4.89 23.70
CA THR A 98 -7.93 -4.34 23.32
C THR A 98 -7.76 -3.08 22.47
N HIS A 99 -6.85 -2.18 22.84
CA HIS A 99 -6.54 -0.99 22.05
C HIS A 99 -5.82 -1.34 20.73
N PHE A 100 -4.83 -2.22 20.78
CA PHE A 100 -4.04 -2.66 19.62
C PHE A 100 -4.91 -3.33 18.56
N LEU A 101 -5.81 -4.22 18.98
CA LEU A 101 -6.80 -4.89 18.12
C LEU A 101 -7.96 -3.98 17.72
N ARG A 102 -7.98 -2.74 18.25
CA ARG A 102 -9.00 -1.72 17.96
C ARG A 102 -10.41 -2.21 18.29
N GLU A 103 -10.55 -3.00 19.36
CA GLU A 103 -11.83 -3.60 19.74
C GLU A 103 -12.89 -2.55 20.09
N GLU A 104 -12.46 -1.45 20.70
CA GLU A 104 -13.31 -0.32 21.11
C GLU A 104 -13.95 0.43 19.93
N TYR A 105 -13.42 0.27 18.72
CA TYR A 105 -13.95 0.92 17.51
C TYR A 105 -15.03 0.08 16.80
N GLY A 106 -15.36 -1.10 17.32
CA GLY A 106 -16.33 -2.03 16.73
C GLY A 106 -15.67 -3.05 15.80
N THR A 107 -15.12 -4.12 16.39
CA THR A 107 -14.51 -5.25 15.65
C THR A 107 -15.51 -5.85 14.69
N PHE A 108 -15.28 -5.65 13.39
CA PHE A 108 -16.08 -6.23 12.32
C PHE A 108 -17.60 -5.95 12.40
N ASN A 109 -18.06 -4.83 12.96
CA ASN A 109 -19.44 -4.35 12.77
C ASN A 109 -19.50 -2.82 12.67
N LEU A 110 -19.52 -2.27 11.44
CA LEU A 110 -19.71 -0.82 11.24
C LEU A 110 -21.20 -0.44 11.19
N VAL A 111 -22.02 -1.13 10.37
CA VAL A 111 -23.50 -1.06 10.37
C VAL A 111 -24.06 -2.36 9.74
N ASN A 112 -25.17 -2.89 10.26
CA ASN A 112 -25.78 -4.19 9.88
C ASN A 112 -26.45 -4.25 8.49
N LYS A 113 -26.41 -3.21 7.65
CA LYS A 113 -27.06 -3.22 6.33
C LYS A 113 -26.18 -2.54 5.29
N GLY A 114 -25.45 -3.34 4.51
CA GLY A 114 -24.62 -2.86 3.40
C GLY A 114 -25.41 -2.76 2.10
N HIS A 115 -25.34 -1.61 1.43
CA HIS A 115 -25.80 -1.46 0.06
C HIS A 115 -24.62 -1.67 -0.90
N PHE A 116 -24.80 -2.53 -1.91
CA PHE A 116 -23.79 -2.88 -2.94
C PHE A 116 -23.34 -1.71 -3.85
N LEU A 117 -23.81 -0.48 -3.60
CA LEU A 117 -23.52 0.70 -4.44
C LEU A 117 -22.16 1.37 -4.16
N ASN A 118 -21.40 0.84 -3.20
CA ASN A 118 -20.16 1.49 -2.74
C ASN A 118 -18.98 1.33 -3.71
N ASP A 119 -18.95 0.30 -4.56
CA ASP A 119 -17.88 0.13 -5.56
C ASP A 119 -17.92 1.23 -6.63
N LEU A 120 -19.12 1.59 -7.09
CA LEU A 120 -19.32 2.67 -8.05
C LEU A 120 -18.96 4.03 -7.44
N PHE A 121 -19.23 4.20 -6.15
CA PHE A 121 -18.87 5.41 -5.42
C PHE A 121 -17.36 5.50 -5.17
N GLN A 122 -16.71 4.37 -4.83
CA GLN A 122 -15.25 4.33 -4.74
C GLN A 122 -14.60 4.68 -6.08
N LEU A 123 -15.12 4.16 -7.20
CA LEU A 123 -14.61 4.49 -8.53
C LEU A 123 -14.88 5.96 -8.91
N ALA A 124 -16.04 6.51 -8.53
CA ALA A 124 -16.37 7.91 -8.72
C ALA A 124 -15.44 8.82 -7.89
N GLN A 125 -15.12 8.44 -6.66
CA GLN A 125 -14.16 9.15 -5.82
C GLN A 125 -12.74 9.03 -6.35
N MET A 126 -12.31 7.85 -6.77
CA MET A 126 -11.00 7.71 -7.40
C MET A 126 -10.85 8.62 -8.63
N LYS A 127 -11.92 8.86 -9.39
CA LYS A 127 -11.93 9.82 -10.49
C LYS A 127 -11.95 11.29 -10.05
N SER A 128 -12.49 11.61 -8.87
CA SER A 128 -12.44 12.98 -8.33
C SER A 128 -11.06 13.28 -7.74
N GLU A 129 -10.42 12.30 -7.09
CA GLU A 129 -9.12 12.46 -6.43
C GLU A 129 -7.91 12.25 -7.35
N LEU A 130 -8.03 11.39 -8.37
CA LEU A 130 -6.99 11.07 -9.35
C LEU A 130 -7.43 11.52 -10.75
N SER A 131 -6.55 12.23 -11.46
CA SER A 131 -6.82 12.65 -12.83
C SER A 131 -6.96 11.46 -13.79
N LEU A 132 -7.76 11.63 -14.84
CA LEU A 132 -7.96 10.61 -15.88
C LEU A 132 -6.65 10.03 -16.46
N PRO A 133 -5.58 10.81 -16.70
CA PRO A 133 -4.31 10.26 -17.16
C PRO A 133 -3.69 9.25 -16.18
N VAL A 134 -3.80 9.47 -14.87
CA VAL A 134 -3.28 8.55 -13.85
C VAL A 134 -4.02 7.21 -13.92
N LEU A 135 -5.35 7.25 -14.01
CA LEU A 135 -6.18 6.04 -14.16
C LEU A 135 -5.87 5.30 -15.47
N ALA A 136 -5.71 6.02 -16.57
CA ALA A 136 -5.36 5.44 -17.87
C ALA A 136 -3.99 4.75 -17.83
N LEU A 137 -2.98 5.38 -17.22
CA LEU A 137 -1.65 4.79 -17.07
C LEU A 137 -1.67 3.53 -16.18
N ALA A 138 -2.44 3.54 -15.09
CA ALA A 138 -2.61 2.36 -14.25
C ALA A 138 -3.25 1.20 -15.02
N LEU A 139 -4.24 1.47 -15.87
CA LEU A 139 -4.84 0.47 -16.76
C LEU A 139 -3.84 -0.05 -17.80
N VAL A 140 -3.02 0.83 -18.40
CA VAL A 140 -1.96 0.44 -19.33
C VAL A 140 -0.99 -0.55 -18.67
N ALA A 141 -0.61 -0.31 -17.41
CA ALA A 141 0.26 -1.23 -16.66
C ALA A 141 -0.38 -2.62 -16.55
N CYS A 142 -1.64 -2.72 -16.13
CA CYS A 142 -2.35 -3.98 -15.95
C CYS A 142 -2.56 -4.72 -17.28
N VAL A 143 -3.02 -4.02 -18.33
CA VAL A 143 -3.28 -4.61 -19.65
C VAL A 143 -1.99 -5.11 -20.29
N ASN A 144 -0.92 -4.33 -20.23
CA ASN A 144 0.35 -4.73 -20.82
C ASN A 144 0.94 -5.98 -20.14
N THR A 145 0.69 -6.18 -18.85
CA THR A 145 1.10 -7.42 -18.15
C THR A 145 0.23 -8.63 -18.41
N ALA A 146 -1.02 -8.43 -18.86
CA ALA A 146 -1.91 -9.52 -19.25
C ALA A 146 -1.60 -10.03 -20.66
N LEU A 147 -0.90 -9.24 -21.48
CA LEU A 147 -0.40 -9.67 -22.78
C LEU A 147 0.81 -10.62 -22.60
N PRO A 148 0.92 -11.71 -23.38
CA PRO A 148 1.97 -12.74 -23.25
C PRO A 148 3.36 -12.27 -23.74
N THR A 149 3.80 -11.09 -23.31
CA THR A 149 5.13 -10.54 -23.61
C THR A 149 6.11 -10.84 -22.48
N LYS A 150 7.40 -11.04 -22.81
CA LYS A 150 8.51 -11.40 -21.90
C LYS A 150 8.92 -10.26 -20.94
N GLN A 151 7.99 -9.69 -20.18
CA GLN A 151 8.28 -8.57 -19.28
C GLN A 151 8.63 -9.04 -17.85
N GLN A 152 9.83 -8.70 -17.37
CA GLN A 152 10.32 -9.01 -16.00
C GLN A 152 9.48 -8.39 -14.87
N LYS A 153 8.71 -7.32 -15.13
CA LYS A 153 7.95 -6.58 -14.11
C LYS A 153 6.55 -7.13 -13.83
N SER A 154 6.08 -8.10 -14.61
CA SER A 154 4.76 -8.74 -14.50
C SER A 154 4.38 -9.18 -13.06
N PRO A 155 5.23 -9.89 -12.28
CA PRO A 155 4.82 -10.36 -10.95
C PRO A 155 4.60 -9.26 -9.92
N VAL A 156 5.25 -8.09 -10.08
CA VAL A 156 5.07 -6.94 -9.18
C VAL A 156 3.76 -6.23 -9.47
N ILE A 157 3.41 -6.09 -10.75
CA ILE A 157 2.13 -5.49 -11.17
C ILE A 157 0.96 -6.37 -10.71
N TRP A 158 1.07 -7.69 -10.86
CA TRP A 158 0.07 -8.63 -10.32
C TRP A 158 -0.06 -8.56 -8.80
N LEU A 159 1.05 -8.37 -8.08
CA LEU A 159 1.00 -8.15 -6.63
C LEU A 159 0.20 -6.89 -6.28
N PHE A 160 0.51 -5.74 -6.90
CA PHE A 160 -0.22 -4.50 -6.66
C PHE A 160 -1.69 -4.57 -7.10
N ALA A 161 -1.99 -5.20 -8.23
CA ALA A 161 -3.36 -5.43 -8.67
C ALA A 161 -4.13 -6.32 -7.68
N GLY A 162 -3.50 -7.38 -7.18
CA GLY A 162 -4.08 -8.25 -6.14
C GLY A 162 -4.31 -7.50 -4.82
N MET A 163 -3.36 -6.67 -4.40
CA MET A 163 -3.50 -5.79 -3.24
C MET A 163 -4.69 -4.83 -3.40
N LEU A 164 -4.80 -4.17 -4.55
CA LEU A 164 -5.92 -3.26 -4.86
C LEU A 164 -7.26 -4.01 -4.82
N PHE A 165 -7.34 -5.16 -5.48
CA PHE A 165 -8.55 -5.98 -5.54
C PHE A 165 -8.98 -6.45 -4.14
N LEU A 166 -8.06 -7.04 -3.36
CA LEU A 166 -8.37 -7.54 -2.02
C LEU A 166 -8.78 -6.42 -1.07
N TYR A 167 -8.13 -5.26 -1.17
CA TYR A 167 -8.47 -4.11 -0.34
C TYR A 167 -9.82 -3.52 -0.70
N SER A 168 -10.10 -3.30 -1.99
CA SER A 168 -11.40 -2.84 -2.45
C SER A 168 -12.50 -3.83 -2.07
N LEU A 169 -12.31 -5.14 -2.29
CA LEU A 169 -13.28 -6.15 -1.91
C LEU A 169 -13.56 -6.15 -0.40
N PHE A 170 -12.51 -6.13 0.42
CA PHE A 170 -12.65 -6.06 1.87
C PHE A 170 -13.38 -4.78 2.26
N PHE A 171 -12.98 -3.63 1.71
CA PHE A 171 -13.57 -2.36 2.09
C PHE A 171 -15.03 -2.27 1.64
N SER A 172 -15.38 -2.68 0.42
CA SER A 172 -16.76 -2.67 -0.07
C SER A 172 -17.67 -3.63 0.67
N TRP A 173 -17.14 -4.76 1.16
CA TRP A 173 -17.88 -5.63 2.07
C TRP A 173 -18.15 -4.96 3.44
N ARG A 174 -17.26 -4.08 3.89
CA ARG A 174 -17.25 -3.50 5.24
C ARG A 174 -17.81 -2.07 5.31
N ALA A 175 -17.80 -1.33 4.21
CA ALA A 175 -18.15 0.07 4.11
C ALA A 175 -19.67 0.24 4.09
N ASN A 176 -20.33 0.00 5.20
CA ASN A 176 -21.80 0.09 5.30
C ASN A 176 -22.26 1.44 5.88
N LEU A 177 -21.46 2.48 5.71
CA LEU A 177 -21.76 3.81 6.24
C LEU A 177 -22.66 4.61 5.30
N ASP A 178 -23.56 5.38 5.88
CA ASP A 178 -24.45 6.28 5.13
C ASP A 178 -23.64 7.49 4.60
N ILE A 179 -23.17 7.37 3.36
CA ILE A 179 -22.35 8.39 2.67
C ILE A 179 -23.11 9.69 2.37
N THR A 180 -24.42 9.74 2.60
CA THR A 180 -25.17 11.01 2.52
C THR A 180 -24.80 11.97 3.65
N LYS A 181 -24.28 11.44 4.76
CA LYS A 181 -23.80 12.25 5.90
C LYS A 181 -22.34 12.64 5.67
N PRO A 182 -22.01 13.95 5.65
CA PRO A 182 -20.64 14.42 5.41
C PRO A 182 -19.59 13.82 6.37
N LEU A 183 -19.98 13.58 7.63
CA LEU A 183 -19.10 12.97 8.62
C LEU A 183 -18.65 11.56 8.20
N PHE A 184 -19.58 10.74 7.69
CA PHE A 184 -19.30 9.37 7.30
C PHE A 184 -18.58 9.29 5.95
N LEU A 185 -18.90 10.20 5.03
CA LEU A 185 -18.15 10.36 3.79
C LEU A 185 -16.65 10.61 4.08
N GLY A 186 -16.33 11.58 4.94
CA GLY A 186 -14.94 11.87 5.29
C GLY A 186 -14.21 10.73 6.03
N VAL A 187 -14.94 9.86 6.74
CA VAL A 187 -14.36 8.64 7.32
C VAL A 187 -13.97 7.67 6.20
N VAL A 188 -14.88 7.45 5.26
CA VAL A 188 -14.70 6.51 4.15
C VAL A 188 -13.58 6.95 3.20
N GLU A 189 -13.50 8.25 2.87
CA GLU A 189 -12.45 8.83 2.01
C GLU A 189 -11.04 8.53 2.53
N ARG A 190 -10.83 8.60 3.85
CA ARG A 190 -9.52 8.29 4.46
C ARG A 190 -9.10 6.83 4.25
N PHE A 191 -10.05 5.91 4.18
CA PHE A 191 -9.74 4.52 3.87
C PHE A 191 -9.49 4.33 2.37
N TRP A 192 -10.11 5.10 1.48
CA TRP A 192 -9.85 5.00 0.05
C TRP A 192 -8.45 5.50 -0.36
N LEU A 193 -7.84 6.39 0.41
CA LEU A 193 -6.45 6.85 0.18
C LEU A 193 -5.45 5.70 0.00
N GLN A 194 -5.61 4.62 0.76
CA GLN A 194 -4.72 3.44 0.65
C GLN A 194 -4.83 2.77 -0.73
N SER A 195 -6.06 2.65 -1.28
CA SER A 195 -6.27 2.16 -2.65
C SER A 195 -5.77 3.14 -3.71
N SER A 196 -5.99 4.45 -3.53
CA SER A 196 -5.48 5.48 -4.44
C SER A 196 -3.94 5.46 -4.55
N ALA A 197 -3.24 5.19 -3.44
CA ALA A 197 -1.78 5.04 -3.45
C ALA A 197 -1.31 3.88 -4.33
N VAL A 198 -2.01 2.74 -4.32
CA VAL A 198 -1.67 1.59 -5.20
C VAL A 198 -1.91 1.95 -6.67
N VAL A 199 -3.01 2.64 -6.98
CA VAL A 199 -3.29 3.13 -8.33
C VAL A 199 -2.20 4.07 -8.82
N ALA A 200 -1.69 4.97 -7.97
CA ALA A 200 -0.58 5.85 -8.33
C ALA A 200 0.71 5.07 -8.63
N VAL A 201 1.03 4.02 -7.87
CA VAL A 201 2.17 3.13 -8.14
C VAL A 201 2.00 2.41 -9.48
N LEU A 202 0.81 1.88 -9.75
CA LEU A 202 0.48 1.25 -11.04
C LEU A 202 0.60 2.24 -12.20
N ALA A 203 0.16 3.48 -12.02
CA ALA A 203 0.30 4.54 -13.01
C ALA A 203 1.77 4.84 -13.33
N GLY A 204 2.65 4.89 -12.31
CA GLY A 204 4.09 5.03 -12.52
C GLY A 204 4.69 3.86 -13.32
N LEU A 205 4.27 2.62 -13.03
CA LEU A 205 4.68 1.43 -13.81
C LEU A 205 4.15 1.47 -15.25
N GLY A 206 2.95 2.01 -15.46
CA GLY A 206 2.36 2.25 -16.77
C GLY A 206 3.13 3.30 -17.56
N LEU A 207 3.53 4.40 -16.93
CA LEU A 207 4.36 5.44 -17.54
C LEU A 207 5.72 4.88 -17.99
N ALA A 208 6.38 4.13 -17.12
CA ALA A 208 7.65 3.47 -17.45
C ALA A 208 7.50 2.48 -18.61
N THR A 209 6.34 1.82 -18.70
CA THR A 209 6.01 0.92 -19.82
C THR A 209 5.88 1.72 -21.13
N VAL A 210 5.10 2.80 -21.13
CA VAL A 210 4.93 3.68 -22.30
C VAL A 210 6.27 4.27 -22.75
N ALA A 211 7.09 4.75 -21.80
CA ALA A 211 8.42 5.25 -22.08
C ALA A 211 9.32 4.18 -22.71
N SER A 212 9.30 2.95 -22.18
CA SER A 212 10.09 1.85 -22.74
C SER A 212 9.67 1.49 -24.17
N VAL A 213 8.37 1.45 -24.47
CA VAL A 213 7.86 1.19 -25.83
C VAL A 213 8.24 2.35 -26.76
N GLY A 214 8.07 3.59 -26.32
CA GLY A 214 8.51 4.76 -27.08
C GLY A 214 10.00 4.73 -27.43
N SER A 215 10.84 4.25 -26.50
CA SER A 215 12.29 4.15 -26.72
C SER A 215 12.67 3.15 -27.81
N THR A 216 11.92 2.05 -27.91
CA THR A 216 12.13 1.03 -28.94
C THR A 216 11.68 1.50 -30.32
N VAL A 217 10.65 2.35 -30.39
CA VAL A 217 10.13 2.91 -31.65
C VAL A 217 10.98 4.07 -32.16
N LEU A 218 11.58 4.86 -31.27
CA LEU A 218 12.35 6.08 -31.59
C LEU A 218 13.88 5.87 -31.62
N GLU A 219 14.35 4.65 -31.88
CA GLU A 219 15.77 4.28 -32.02
C GLU A 219 16.72 4.93 -31.00
N GLY A 220 16.38 4.84 -29.71
CA GLY A 220 17.34 5.11 -28.63
C GLY A 220 17.76 6.58 -28.45
N SER A 221 16.91 7.56 -28.79
CA SER A 221 17.20 8.96 -28.51
C SER A 221 17.48 9.19 -27.00
N ARG A 222 18.58 9.89 -26.67
CA ARG A 222 18.98 10.23 -25.29
C ARG A 222 17.99 11.15 -24.55
N VAL A 223 16.97 11.65 -25.24
CA VAL A 223 15.98 12.62 -24.73
C VAL A 223 14.85 11.92 -23.96
N LEU A 224 14.62 10.62 -24.19
CA LEU A 224 13.47 9.92 -23.63
C LEU A 224 13.43 9.80 -22.09
N PRO A 225 14.55 9.55 -21.38
CA PRO A 225 14.53 9.52 -19.92
C PRO A 225 14.14 10.86 -19.31
N TRP A 226 14.56 11.97 -19.91
CA TRP A 226 14.16 13.31 -19.47
C TRP A 226 12.67 13.56 -19.69
N LEU A 227 12.12 13.06 -20.79
CA LEU A 227 10.67 13.12 -21.06
C LEU A 227 9.85 12.31 -20.05
N GLU A 228 10.34 11.14 -19.61
CA GLU A 228 9.70 10.36 -18.55
C GLU A 228 9.63 11.17 -17.24
N TRP A 229 10.73 11.77 -16.80
CA TRP A 229 10.75 12.60 -15.59
C TRP A 229 9.90 13.87 -15.70
N LEU A 230 9.95 14.56 -16.85
CA LEU A 230 9.14 15.76 -17.10
C LEU A 230 7.64 15.43 -17.14
N SER A 231 7.25 14.32 -17.75
CA SER A 231 5.85 13.87 -17.77
C SER A 231 5.37 13.47 -16.38
N ALA A 232 6.18 12.74 -15.60
CA ALA A 232 5.87 12.43 -14.20
C ALA A 232 5.70 13.71 -13.37
N LEU A 233 6.62 14.66 -13.47
CA LEU A 233 6.56 15.93 -12.76
C LEU A 233 5.30 16.73 -13.13
N THR A 234 4.98 16.81 -14.43
CA THR A 234 3.81 17.53 -14.92
C THR A 234 2.50 16.89 -14.43
N LEU A 235 2.43 15.56 -14.38
CA LEU A 235 1.26 14.86 -13.85
C LEU A 235 1.08 15.12 -12.35
N VAL A 236 2.16 15.07 -11.57
CA VAL A 236 2.12 15.35 -10.13
C VAL A 236 1.74 16.81 -9.86
N THR A 237 2.35 17.78 -10.55
CA THR A 237 2.03 19.20 -10.35
C THR A 237 0.60 19.54 -10.77
N SER A 238 0.12 18.97 -11.88
CA SER A 238 -1.27 19.09 -12.31
C SER A 238 -2.23 18.53 -11.26
N GLN A 239 -1.92 17.37 -10.69
CA GLN A 239 -2.74 16.74 -9.65
C GLN A 239 -2.81 17.59 -8.37
N VAL A 240 -1.66 18.11 -7.91
CA VAL A 240 -1.61 19.00 -6.74
C VAL A 240 -2.39 20.27 -7.00
N TRP A 241 -2.23 20.88 -8.19
CA TRP A 241 -2.96 22.10 -8.52
C TRP A 241 -4.47 21.88 -8.59
N ALA A 242 -4.93 20.77 -9.17
CA ALA A 242 -6.35 20.46 -9.26
C ALA A 242 -7.01 20.21 -7.90
N ASN A 243 -6.28 19.59 -6.97
CA ASN A 243 -6.82 19.20 -5.65
C ASN A 243 -6.71 20.28 -4.56
N TYR A 244 -5.81 21.26 -4.70
CA TYR A 244 -5.55 22.31 -3.71
C TYR A 244 -5.89 23.73 -4.18
N ARG A 245 -6.68 23.85 -5.25
CA ARG A 245 -7.24 25.12 -5.71
C ARG A 245 -8.55 25.43 -5.00
#